data_AF-A0A3E1ECD5-F1
#
_entry.id   AF-A0A3E1ECD5-F1
#
_cell.length_a   1.000
_cell.length_b   1.000
_cell.length_c   1.000
_cell.angle_alpha   90.00
_cell.angle_beta   90.00
_cell.angle_gamma   90.00
#
_symmetry.space_group_name_H-M   'P 1'
#
loop_
_entity.id
_entity.type
_entity.pdbx_description
1 polymer ?
#
loop_
_entity_poly.entity_id
_entity_poly.type
_entity_poly.pdbx_seq_one_letter_code
_entity_poly.pdbx_strand_id
1 'polypeptide(L)'
;MAFPPPPGFHEPHHAGCLNYTAEDFAADIAAAEQSLTRSPRMRSGASPDLWYPQADRSIHMKALGEYPMGYPQGAVIHSTEGRSLKGDQDLLNTMDEGRRKGYAYFGISRTGKVFQSLPLSEWGAHAGATRHSELGERLSSRLVGIEVASAGVVRNFTGGYRPEWNETFDSSQVRYVPIGGNVTEAGYYVAFSPEQELALRNLLLWLHQNNPDVFKLENVLGHDEVAVDSQGRLGRKQDPGGGLSMRMEDYRCYLIGEAGGVGSTGTFRSAPAAVAPISSPAVASGLSWDLAFRLASVSKMTYLEGDVIEKTLTNS
;
A
#
# COMPACT_ATOMS: atom_id res chain seq x y z
N MET A 1 20.98 -45.27 -2.70
CA MET A 1 21.58 -44.52 -3.82
C MET A 1 20.84 -43.20 -3.90
N ALA A 2 21.50 -42.11 -3.53
CA ALA A 2 20.92 -40.76 -3.58
C ALA A 2 21.14 -40.17 -4.98
N PHE A 3 20.08 -39.64 -5.58
CA PHE A 3 20.19 -38.92 -6.85
C PHE A 3 20.92 -37.58 -6.62
N PRO A 4 21.83 -37.18 -7.52
CA PRO A 4 22.43 -35.85 -7.44
C PRO A 4 21.36 -34.78 -7.72
N PRO A 5 21.43 -33.60 -7.07
CA PRO A 5 20.55 -32.49 -7.40
C PRO A 5 20.84 -32.00 -8.83
N PRO A 6 19.83 -31.50 -9.56
CA PRO A 6 20.01 -31.00 -10.91
C PRO A 6 20.92 -29.75 -10.90
N PRO A 7 21.80 -29.58 -11.89
CA PRO A 7 22.63 -28.39 -12.00
C PRO A 7 21.80 -27.23 -12.56
N GLY A 8 21.79 -26.11 -11.85
CA GLY A 8 21.18 -24.87 -12.33
C GLY A 8 20.32 -24.15 -11.29
N PHE A 9 20.89 -23.79 -10.14
CA PHE A 9 20.39 -22.65 -9.37
C PHE A 9 20.91 -21.39 -10.05
N HIS A 10 20.17 -20.91 -11.04
CA HIS A 10 20.19 -19.49 -11.32
C HIS A 10 19.28 -18.84 -10.28
N GLU A 11 19.80 -17.88 -9.51
CA GLU A 11 18.96 -16.99 -8.74
C GLU A 11 17.86 -16.44 -9.67
N PRO A 12 16.58 -16.49 -9.27
CA PRO A 12 15.56 -15.82 -10.03
C PRO A 12 15.82 -14.32 -9.88
N HIS A 13 16.56 -13.74 -10.83
CA HIS A 13 16.35 -12.34 -11.16
C HIS A 13 14.85 -12.21 -11.45
N HIS A 14 14.12 -11.56 -10.53
CA HIS A 14 12.68 -11.33 -10.60
C HIS A 14 12.34 -10.65 -11.93
N ALA A 15 11.98 -11.44 -12.94
CA ALA A 15 11.89 -11.05 -14.34
C ALA A 15 10.70 -10.11 -14.69
N GLY A 16 10.15 -9.42 -13.69
CA GLY A 16 9.00 -8.53 -13.83
C GLY A 16 9.11 -7.21 -13.05
N CYS A 17 10.21 -6.97 -12.32
CA CYS A 17 10.37 -5.69 -11.63
C CYS A 17 10.70 -4.60 -12.66
N LEU A 18 9.75 -3.70 -12.93
CA LEU A 18 10.07 -2.48 -13.67
C LEU A 18 10.89 -1.58 -12.74
N ASN A 19 11.90 -0.92 -13.28
CA ASN A 19 12.67 0.10 -12.55
C ASN A 19 11.75 1.31 -12.29
N TYR A 20 10.90 1.24 -11.28
CA TYR A 20 10.17 2.39 -10.77
C TYR A 20 11.19 3.31 -10.09
N THR A 21 11.29 4.56 -10.52
CA THR A 21 12.17 5.54 -9.87
C THR A 21 11.55 5.89 -8.52
N ALA A 22 12.10 5.28 -7.47
CA ALA A 22 11.68 5.38 -6.08
C ALA A 22 11.71 6.79 -5.47
N GLU A 23 11.95 7.85 -6.25
CA GLU A 23 12.24 9.20 -5.75
C GLU A 23 11.02 9.87 -5.11
N ASP A 24 9.85 9.81 -5.74
CA ASP A 24 8.62 10.42 -5.20
C ASP A 24 8.08 9.63 -4.00
N PHE A 25 8.05 8.29 -4.12
CA PHE A 25 7.62 7.42 -3.01
C PHE A 25 8.58 7.52 -1.82
N ALA A 26 9.90 7.55 -2.03
CA ALA A 26 10.85 7.69 -0.94
C ALA A 26 10.76 9.06 -0.25
N ALA A 27 10.47 10.14 -1.00
CA ALA A 27 10.28 11.47 -0.41
C ALA A 27 9.02 11.51 0.48
N ASP A 28 7.90 10.97 0.00
CA ASP A 28 6.64 10.90 0.75
C ASP A 28 6.77 10.02 1.99
N ILE A 29 7.41 8.86 1.85
CA ILE A 29 7.69 7.94 2.96
C ILE A 29 8.66 8.58 3.97
N ALA A 30 9.74 9.23 3.52
CA ALA A 30 10.70 9.88 4.43
C ALA A 30 10.08 11.06 5.20
N ALA A 31 9.11 11.76 4.61
CA ALA A 31 8.33 12.78 5.30
C ALA A 31 7.40 12.14 6.36
N ALA A 32 6.74 11.02 6.03
CA ALA A 32 5.89 10.29 6.96
C ALA A 32 6.69 9.60 8.08
N GLU A 33 7.90 9.12 7.83
CA GLU A 33 8.76 8.49 8.84
C GLU A 33 9.18 9.47 9.94
N GLN A 34 9.30 10.76 9.63
CA GLN A 34 9.56 11.80 10.63
C GLN A 34 8.39 12.01 11.60
N SER A 35 7.17 11.62 11.21
CA SER A 35 5.97 11.74 12.05
C SER A 35 5.67 10.50 12.90
N LEU A 36 6.16 9.31 12.49
CA LEU A 36 5.92 8.04 13.17
C LEU A 36 7.18 7.52 13.89
N THR A 37 7.31 7.83 15.18
CA THR A 37 8.46 7.37 15.97
C THR A 37 8.33 5.89 16.41
N ARG A 38 9.40 5.14 16.10
CA ARG A 38 9.84 3.81 16.61
C ARG A 38 9.55 2.59 15.73
N SER A 39 10.57 2.14 15.01
CA SER A 39 10.68 0.78 14.49
C SER A 39 10.92 -0.23 15.64
N PRO A 40 10.19 -1.38 15.68
CA PRO A 40 10.41 -2.39 16.71
C PRO A 40 11.77 -3.09 16.55
N ARG A 41 12.40 -3.44 17.69
CA ARG A 41 13.57 -4.34 17.74
C ARG A 41 13.08 -5.74 18.12
N MET A 42 13.46 -6.78 17.37
CA MET A 42 13.01 -8.16 17.60
C MET A 42 14.17 -9.11 17.96
N ARG A 43 13.84 -10.17 18.71
CA ARG A 43 14.74 -11.24 19.22
C ARG A 43 14.62 -12.50 18.34
N SER A 44 15.72 -13.18 18.04
CA SER A 44 15.69 -14.48 17.36
C SER A 44 15.38 -15.64 18.34
N GLY A 45 14.58 -16.62 17.91
CA GLY A 45 14.35 -17.90 18.61
C GLY A 45 13.06 -18.05 19.41
N ALA A 46 12.13 -17.09 19.37
CA ALA A 46 10.81 -17.19 19.99
C ALA A 46 9.72 -17.53 18.95
N SER A 47 8.60 -18.10 19.40
CA SER A 47 7.38 -18.22 18.57
C SER A 47 6.99 -16.85 17.99
N PRO A 48 6.43 -16.80 16.77
CA PRO A 48 6.05 -15.53 16.14
C PRO A 48 5.03 -14.79 16.99
N ASP A 49 5.17 -13.46 17.08
CA ASP A 49 4.19 -12.61 17.75
C ASP A 49 2.87 -12.65 16.97
N LEU A 50 1.77 -12.99 17.64
CA LEU A 50 0.46 -13.08 16.98
C LEU A 50 -0.21 -11.73 16.79
N TRP A 51 0.39 -10.66 17.31
CA TRP A 51 -0.16 -9.32 17.26
C TRP A 51 0.88 -8.29 16.88
N TYR A 52 0.56 -7.47 15.88
CA TYR A 52 1.41 -6.38 15.46
C TYR A 52 1.59 -5.38 16.63
N PRO A 53 2.83 -5.01 17.02
CA PRO A 53 3.06 -4.17 18.19
C PRO A 53 2.41 -2.79 18.13
N GLN A 54 2.21 -2.23 16.93
CA GLN A 54 1.60 -0.92 16.75
C GLN A 54 0.08 -0.98 16.49
N ALA A 55 -0.52 -2.17 16.44
CA ALA A 55 -1.95 -2.31 16.16
C ALA A 55 -2.82 -1.96 17.37
N ASP A 56 -3.86 -1.16 17.12
CA ASP A 56 -5.01 -1.03 17.98
C ASP A 56 -5.89 -2.30 17.88
N ARG A 57 -6.29 -2.84 19.03
CA ARG A 57 -7.03 -4.11 19.15
C ARG A 57 -8.43 -3.90 19.74
N SER A 58 -8.92 -2.66 19.72
CA SER A 58 -10.22 -2.29 20.29
C SER A 58 -11.41 -2.89 19.53
N ILE A 59 -11.21 -3.35 18.29
CA ILE A 59 -12.22 -4.01 17.48
C ILE A 59 -11.86 -5.48 17.28
N HIS A 60 -12.83 -6.36 17.55
CA HIS A 60 -12.69 -7.80 17.36
C HIS A 60 -13.69 -8.28 16.31
N MET A 61 -13.22 -9.08 15.37
CA MET A 61 -14.02 -9.70 14.31
C MET A 61 -14.09 -11.21 14.53
N LYS A 62 -15.05 -11.88 13.89
CA LYS A 62 -15.25 -13.32 14.08
C LYS A 62 -14.26 -14.12 13.23
N ALA A 63 -13.49 -15.00 13.86
CA ALA A 63 -12.70 -16.00 13.17
C ALA A 63 -13.58 -17.12 12.57
N LEU A 64 -13.11 -17.70 11.46
CA LEU A 64 -13.69 -18.86 10.80
C LEU A 64 -12.83 -20.12 10.96
N GLY A 65 -11.58 -19.97 11.40
CA GLY A 65 -10.67 -21.07 11.72
C GLY A 65 -9.24 -20.59 11.95
N GLU A 66 -8.32 -21.55 12.01
CA GLU A 66 -6.88 -21.30 12.12
C GLU A 66 -6.20 -21.36 10.75
N TYR A 67 -5.16 -20.57 10.55
CA TYR A 67 -4.34 -20.70 9.35
C TYR A 67 -3.66 -22.08 9.35
N PRO A 68 -3.54 -22.76 8.19
CA PRO A 68 -2.94 -24.11 8.12
C PRO A 68 -1.51 -24.20 8.68
N MET A 69 -0.77 -23.09 8.62
CA MET A 69 0.61 -23.00 9.10
C MET A 69 0.72 -22.25 10.45
N GLY A 70 -0.41 -22.02 11.13
CA GLY A 70 -0.48 -21.20 12.35
C GLY A 70 -0.13 -19.72 12.16
N TYR A 71 0.03 -19.28 10.91
CA TYR A 71 0.40 -17.92 10.51
C TYR A 71 -0.02 -17.67 9.04
N PRO A 72 -0.33 -16.43 8.62
CA PRO A 72 -0.61 -16.14 7.20
C PRO A 72 0.62 -16.34 6.32
N GLN A 73 0.41 -16.89 5.12
CA GLN A 73 1.47 -17.14 4.13
C GLN A 73 1.83 -15.89 3.29
N GLY A 74 1.09 -14.80 3.46
CA GLY A 74 1.17 -13.54 2.72
C GLY A 74 -0.06 -12.69 3.03
N ALA A 75 -0.37 -11.71 2.18
CA ALA A 75 -1.46 -10.77 2.39
C ALA A 75 -2.27 -10.51 1.11
N VAL A 76 -3.55 -10.18 1.27
CA VAL A 76 -4.34 -9.53 0.21
C VAL A 76 -4.64 -8.11 0.67
N ILE A 77 -4.22 -7.13 -0.13
CA ILE A 77 -4.45 -5.71 0.10
C ILE A 77 -5.79 -5.33 -0.55
N HIS A 78 -6.59 -4.57 0.18
CA HIS A 78 -7.90 -4.06 -0.21
C HIS A 78 -7.93 -2.55 0.00
N SER A 79 -8.82 -1.87 -0.72
CA SER A 79 -9.38 -0.59 -0.28
C SER A 79 -10.78 -0.83 0.25
N THR A 80 -11.15 -0.08 1.28
CA THR A 80 -12.47 -0.22 1.91
C THR A 80 -13.65 0.12 0.98
N GLU A 81 -13.38 0.79 -0.15
CA GLU A 81 -14.40 1.36 -1.06
C GLU A 81 -15.45 2.15 -0.27
N GLY A 82 -14.99 2.94 0.70
CA GLY A 82 -15.80 3.55 1.74
C GLY A 82 -15.37 4.97 2.06
N ARG A 83 -15.97 5.56 3.09
CA ARG A 83 -15.58 6.89 3.56
C ARG A 83 -14.16 6.87 4.11
N SER A 84 -13.39 7.94 3.91
CA SER A 84 -12.02 8.03 4.44
C SER A 84 -11.60 9.40 4.97
N LEU A 85 -12.40 10.45 4.76
CA LEU A 85 -11.98 11.82 5.07
C LEU A 85 -12.06 12.18 6.57
N LYS A 86 -12.76 11.40 7.41
CA LYS A 86 -12.83 11.63 8.87
C LYS A 86 -11.81 10.80 9.66
N GLY A 87 -10.72 10.38 9.00
CA GLY A 87 -9.61 9.69 9.67
C GLY A 87 -10.01 8.33 10.24
N ASP A 88 -9.55 8.06 11.47
CA ASP A 88 -9.76 6.80 12.18
C ASP A 88 -11.24 6.43 12.35
N GLN A 89 -12.11 7.43 12.51
CA GLN A 89 -13.54 7.18 12.76
C GLN A 89 -14.24 6.53 11.57
N ASP A 90 -13.89 6.93 10.34
CA ASP A 90 -14.48 6.33 9.15
C ASP A 90 -14.04 4.87 9.00
N LEU A 91 -12.76 4.56 9.27
CA LEU A 91 -12.31 3.17 9.30
C LEU A 91 -13.03 2.37 10.39
N LEU A 92 -13.15 2.89 11.61
CA LEU A 92 -13.84 2.20 12.70
C LEU A 92 -15.30 1.90 12.34
N ASN A 93 -15.99 2.82 11.66
CA ASN A 93 -17.34 2.59 11.17
C ASN A 93 -17.38 1.44 10.14
N THR A 94 -16.44 1.45 9.17
CA THR A 94 -16.29 0.38 8.17
C THR A 94 -15.99 -0.97 8.82
N MET A 95 -15.08 -1.00 9.78
CA MET A 95 -14.73 -2.23 10.51
C MET A 95 -15.91 -2.74 11.34
N ASP A 96 -16.70 -1.86 11.96
CA ASP A 96 -17.88 -2.28 12.70
C ASP A 96 -18.96 -2.86 11.78
N GLU A 97 -19.13 -2.30 10.58
CA GLU A 97 -19.98 -2.89 9.54
C GLU A 97 -19.44 -4.25 9.08
N GLY A 98 -18.14 -4.35 8.81
CA GLY A 98 -17.48 -5.59 8.43
C GLY A 98 -17.67 -6.68 9.49
N ARG A 99 -17.54 -6.32 10.77
CA ARG A 99 -17.82 -7.19 11.91
C ARG A 99 -19.25 -7.73 11.88
N ARG A 100 -20.25 -6.87 11.64
CA ARG A 100 -21.66 -7.30 11.52
C ARG A 100 -21.91 -8.20 10.32
N LYS A 101 -21.14 -8.03 9.24
CA LYS A 101 -21.19 -8.85 8.02
C LYS A 101 -20.38 -10.15 8.13
N GLY A 102 -19.66 -10.37 9.23
CA GLY A 102 -18.85 -11.58 9.44
C GLY A 102 -17.52 -11.58 8.69
N TYR A 103 -16.98 -10.40 8.37
CA TYR A 103 -15.64 -10.24 7.82
C TYR A 103 -14.58 -10.14 8.92
N ALA A 104 -13.31 -10.44 8.56
CA ALA A 104 -12.16 -10.29 9.44
C ALA A 104 -10.90 -9.85 8.68
N TYR A 105 -10.26 -8.77 9.12
CA TYR A 105 -9.11 -8.16 8.47
C TYR A 105 -8.36 -7.18 9.39
N PHE A 106 -7.15 -6.79 8.99
CA PHE A 106 -6.49 -5.58 9.47
C PHE A 106 -7.11 -4.34 8.81
N GLY A 107 -7.16 -3.22 9.52
CA GLY A 107 -7.57 -1.93 8.96
C GLY A 107 -6.45 -0.89 9.07
N ILE A 108 -6.26 -0.07 8.03
CA ILE A 108 -5.32 1.07 8.04
C ILE A 108 -6.10 2.35 7.75
N SER A 109 -6.21 3.22 8.75
CA SER A 109 -6.99 4.47 8.62
C SER A 109 -6.24 5.49 7.77
N ARG A 110 -6.92 6.59 7.39
CA ARG A 110 -6.30 7.69 6.65
C ARG A 110 -5.10 8.33 7.36
N THR A 111 -4.97 8.15 8.68
CA THR A 111 -3.86 8.69 9.49
C THR A 111 -2.68 7.72 9.59
N GLY A 112 -2.77 6.53 8.97
CA GLY A 112 -1.80 5.45 9.13
C GLY A 112 -2.00 4.59 10.38
N LYS A 113 -3.00 4.88 11.23
CA LYS A 113 -3.28 4.02 12.38
C LYS A 113 -3.74 2.63 11.94
N VAL A 114 -3.06 1.60 12.43
CA VAL A 114 -3.34 0.19 12.14
C VAL A 114 -4.23 -0.42 13.21
N PHE A 115 -5.24 -1.16 12.78
CA PHE A 115 -6.14 -1.96 13.62
C PHE A 115 -5.98 -3.43 13.27
N GLN A 116 -5.95 -4.29 14.29
CA GLN A 116 -5.89 -5.74 14.12
C GLN A 116 -7.07 -6.38 14.82
N SER A 117 -7.88 -7.14 14.07
CA SER A 117 -9.14 -7.69 14.58
C SER A 117 -9.05 -9.13 15.09
N LEU A 118 -8.02 -9.88 14.68
CA LEU A 118 -7.76 -11.28 15.02
C LEU A 118 -6.26 -11.53 15.29
N PRO A 119 -5.90 -12.51 16.13
CA PRO A 119 -4.51 -12.96 16.22
C PRO A 119 -4.08 -13.59 14.89
N LEU A 120 -2.78 -13.50 14.55
CA LEU A 120 -2.24 -14.02 13.29
C LEU A 120 -2.27 -15.55 13.17
N SER A 121 -2.70 -16.28 14.19
CA SER A 121 -2.98 -17.71 14.10
C SER A 121 -4.36 -18.02 13.48
N GLU A 122 -5.26 -17.04 13.45
CA GLU A 122 -6.65 -17.18 13.04
C GLU A 122 -6.96 -16.43 11.75
N TRP A 123 -7.94 -16.92 10.99
CA TRP A 123 -8.42 -16.27 9.78
C TRP A 123 -9.94 -16.08 9.79
N GLY A 124 -10.43 -15.13 9.00
CA GLY A 124 -11.84 -14.96 8.69
C GLY A 124 -12.05 -14.45 7.26
N ALA A 125 -13.30 -14.24 6.86
CA ALA A 125 -13.61 -13.87 5.48
C ALA A 125 -13.22 -12.42 5.18
N HIS A 126 -12.55 -12.16 4.05
CA HIS A 126 -12.31 -10.79 3.58
C HIS A 126 -12.30 -10.66 2.05
N ALA A 127 -11.85 -11.68 1.29
CA ALA A 127 -11.68 -11.54 -0.16
C ALA A 127 -12.77 -12.21 -1.02
N GLY A 128 -13.69 -12.96 -0.41
CA GLY A 128 -14.70 -13.73 -1.14
C GLY A 128 -14.07 -14.80 -2.05
N ALA A 129 -14.58 -14.94 -3.28
CA ALA A 129 -14.06 -15.91 -4.25
C ALA A 129 -12.74 -15.39 -4.88
N THR A 130 -11.66 -16.15 -4.68
CA THR A 130 -10.31 -15.80 -5.14
C THR A 130 -9.59 -17.02 -5.68
N ARG A 131 -8.66 -16.82 -6.61
CA ARG A 131 -7.77 -17.87 -7.13
C ARG A 131 -6.36 -17.34 -7.38
N HIS A 132 -5.35 -18.13 -7.03
CA HIS A 132 -3.94 -17.91 -7.34
C HIS A 132 -3.35 -19.22 -7.91
N SER A 133 -2.40 -19.12 -8.83
CA SER A 133 -1.79 -20.27 -9.50
C SER A 133 -1.12 -21.25 -8.53
N GLU A 134 -0.42 -20.71 -7.52
CA GLU A 134 0.36 -21.52 -6.56
C GLU A 134 -0.39 -21.75 -5.25
N LEU A 135 -1.19 -20.77 -4.82
CA LEU A 135 -1.87 -20.80 -3.52
C LEU A 135 -3.28 -21.38 -3.62
N GLY A 136 -3.76 -21.71 -4.82
CA GLY A 136 -5.09 -22.26 -5.07
C GLY A 136 -6.21 -21.26 -4.83
N GLU A 137 -7.36 -21.76 -4.37
CA GLU A 137 -8.59 -20.97 -4.19
C GLU A 137 -8.87 -20.63 -2.72
N ARG A 138 -9.79 -19.68 -2.48
CA ARG A 138 -10.25 -19.25 -1.13
C ARG A 138 -9.12 -18.72 -0.25
N LEU A 139 -8.45 -17.67 -0.72
CA LEU A 139 -7.21 -17.17 -0.15
C LEU A 139 -7.37 -16.59 1.26
N SER A 140 -8.59 -16.26 1.71
CA SER A 140 -8.79 -15.82 3.10
C SER A 140 -8.35 -16.85 4.15
N SER A 141 -8.31 -18.14 3.84
CA SER A 141 -7.79 -19.16 4.77
C SER A 141 -6.28 -19.38 4.67
N ARG A 142 -5.57 -18.57 3.86
CA ARG A 142 -4.11 -18.69 3.66
C ARG A 142 -3.38 -17.35 3.81
N LEU A 143 -4.03 -16.25 3.42
CA LEU A 143 -3.48 -14.89 3.40
C LEU A 143 -4.28 -14.01 4.36
N VAL A 144 -3.62 -13.01 4.94
CA VAL A 144 -4.28 -12.02 5.79
C VAL A 144 -4.90 -10.91 4.94
N GLY A 145 -6.12 -10.48 5.27
CA GLY A 145 -6.74 -9.31 4.66
C GLY A 145 -6.25 -8.02 5.30
N ILE A 146 -5.88 -7.03 4.50
CA ILE A 146 -5.51 -5.68 4.95
C ILE A 146 -6.36 -4.67 4.17
N GLU A 147 -7.28 -4.01 4.87
CA GLU A 147 -8.18 -2.98 4.35
C GLU A 147 -7.60 -1.59 4.58
N VAL A 148 -7.29 -0.85 3.52
CA VAL A 148 -6.83 0.55 3.60
C VAL A 148 -8.01 1.48 3.37
N ALA A 149 -8.24 2.42 4.31
CA ALA A 149 -9.36 3.35 4.25
C ALA A 149 -9.27 4.26 3.02
N SER A 150 -10.11 4.00 2.01
CA SER A 150 -10.15 4.75 0.77
C SER A 150 -11.53 4.61 0.13
N ALA A 151 -11.94 5.63 -0.62
CA ALA A 151 -13.14 5.60 -1.44
C ALA A 151 -12.90 4.89 -2.79
N GLY A 152 -11.67 4.46 -3.07
CA GLY A 152 -11.33 3.71 -4.27
C GLY A 152 -11.49 4.54 -5.54
N VAL A 153 -12.22 3.99 -6.52
CA VAL A 153 -12.44 4.64 -7.82
C VAL A 153 -13.46 5.77 -7.69
N VAL A 154 -13.09 6.95 -8.18
CA VAL A 154 -13.93 8.16 -8.19
C VAL A 154 -14.08 8.70 -9.60
N ARG A 155 -15.13 9.48 -9.82
CA ARG A 155 -15.35 10.19 -11.10
C ARG A 155 -15.10 11.67 -10.92
N ASN A 156 -14.63 12.30 -11.99
CA ASN A 156 -14.47 13.75 -12.04
C ASN A 156 -15.85 14.42 -12.26
N PHE A 157 -16.18 15.41 -11.42
CA PHE A 157 -17.35 16.24 -11.55
C PHE A 157 -16.99 17.72 -11.35
N THR A 158 -17.91 18.62 -11.71
CA THR A 158 -17.76 20.03 -11.36
C THR A 158 -17.67 20.19 -9.83
N GLY A 159 -16.53 20.69 -9.35
CA GLY A 159 -16.28 20.88 -7.92
C GLY A 159 -15.43 19.79 -7.24
N GLY A 160 -14.96 18.78 -7.97
CA GLY A 160 -14.00 17.79 -7.46
C GLY A 160 -14.27 16.37 -7.93
N TYR A 161 -13.71 15.41 -7.20
CA TYR A 161 -13.82 13.99 -7.50
C TYR A 161 -14.70 13.32 -6.46
N ARG A 162 -15.61 12.43 -6.87
CA ARG A 162 -16.50 11.74 -5.91
C ARG A 162 -16.86 10.32 -6.35
N PRO A 163 -17.11 9.41 -5.39
CA PRO A 163 -17.83 8.17 -5.62
C PRO A 163 -19.35 8.45 -5.67
N GLU A 164 -20.15 7.41 -5.86
CA GLU A 164 -21.61 7.53 -6.00
C GLU A 164 -22.30 8.05 -4.73
N TRP A 165 -21.71 7.85 -3.55
CA TRP A 165 -22.25 8.24 -2.24
C TRP A 165 -21.78 9.62 -1.74
N ASN A 166 -21.27 10.47 -2.64
CA ASN A 166 -21.12 11.92 -2.47
C ASN A 166 -20.16 12.38 -1.35
N GLU A 167 -19.02 11.70 -1.19
CA GLU A 167 -17.82 12.25 -0.51
C GLU A 167 -16.91 12.92 -1.57
N THR A 168 -16.54 14.18 -1.37
CA THR A 168 -15.80 14.95 -2.39
C THR A 168 -14.33 15.07 -2.03
N PHE A 169 -13.48 14.73 -2.99
CA PHE A 169 -12.02 14.80 -2.93
C PHE A 169 -11.53 15.90 -3.86
N ASP A 170 -10.49 16.61 -3.44
CA ASP A 170 -9.79 17.57 -4.30
C ASP A 170 -8.73 16.87 -5.19
N SER A 171 -8.18 17.60 -6.16
CA SER A 171 -7.21 17.05 -7.13
C SER A 171 -5.91 16.56 -6.50
N SER A 172 -5.53 17.04 -5.32
CA SER A 172 -4.33 16.58 -4.59
C SER A 172 -4.54 15.24 -3.89
N GLN A 173 -5.80 14.81 -3.73
CA GLN A 173 -6.15 13.56 -3.04
C GLN A 173 -6.43 12.40 -4.01
N VAL A 174 -6.39 12.66 -5.32
CA VAL A 174 -6.70 11.67 -6.35
C VAL A 174 -5.56 11.53 -7.34
N ARG A 175 -5.51 10.38 -8.01
CA ARG A 175 -4.58 10.12 -9.09
C ARG A 175 -5.31 9.52 -10.27
N TYR A 176 -5.00 10.01 -11.47
CA TYR A 176 -5.38 9.30 -12.69
C TYR A 176 -4.39 8.17 -12.96
N VAL A 177 -4.88 6.96 -13.16
CA VAL A 177 -4.06 5.78 -13.46
C VAL A 177 -4.54 5.15 -14.77
N PRO A 178 -3.68 4.98 -15.78
CA PRO A 178 -4.02 4.26 -17.00
C PRO A 178 -4.03 2.74 -16.76
N ILE A 179 -4.68 1.99 -17.65
CA ILE A 179 -4.62 0.51 -17.64
C ILE A 179 -3.18 0.03 -17.74
N GLY A 180 -2.81 -0.96 -16.91
CA GLY A 180 -1.57 -1.71 -17.00
C GLY A 180 -1.16 -2.38 -15.68
N GLY A 181 -0.46 -3.51 -15.79
CA GLY A 181 -0.18 -4.38 -14.63
C GLY A 181 -1.48 -4.92 -14.02
N ASN A 182 -1.57 -4.91 -12.69
CA ASN A 182 -2.79 -5.25 -11.94
C ASN A 182 -3.97 -4.28 -12.16
N VAL A 183 -3.73 -3.07 -12.67
CA VAL A 183 -4.80 -2.08 -12.92
C VAL A 183 -5.52 -2.39 -14.23
N THR A 184 -6.74 -2.93 -14.12
CA THR A 184 -7.55 -3.39 -15.27
C THR A 184 -8.52 -2.34 -15.81
N GLU A 185 -8.76 -1.25 -15.07
CA GLU A 185 -9.63 -0.14 -15.47
C GLU A 185 -8.87 1.18 -15.31
N ALA A 186 -8.86 2.02 -16.36
CA ALA A 186 -8.30 3.37 -16.24
C ALA A 186 -9.30 4.26 -15.49
N GLY A 187 -8.80 5.10 -14.58
CA GLY A 187 -9.69 5.96 -13.81
C GLY A 187 -8.97 6.88 -12.83
N TYR A 188 -9.76 7.69 -12.15
CA TYR A 188 -9.31 8.45 -10.99
C TYR A 188 -9.50 7.59 -9.74
N TYR A 189 -8.44 7.43 -8.96
CA TYR A 189 -8.45 6.71 -7.70
C TYR A 189 -8.17 7.70 -6.57
N VAL A 190 -8.80 7.54 -5.42
CA VAL A 190 -8.35 8.22 -4.20
C VAL A 190 -7.02 7.63 -3.79
N ALA A 191 -5.96 8.44 -3.89
CA ALA A 191 -4.61 8.03 -3.55
C ALA A 191 -4.53 7.73 -2.05
N PHE A 192 -3.90 6.62 -1.68
CA PHE A 192 -3.52 6.36 -0.30
C PHE A 192 -2.61 7.49 0.20
N SER A 193 -2.81 7.90 1.45
CA SER A 193 -1.94 8.93 2.02
C SER A 193 -0.54 8.37 2.28
N PRO A 194 0.49 9.22 2.36
CA PRO A 194 1.83 8.79 2.76
C PRO A 194 1.85 7.98 4.07
N GLU A 195 1.01 8.37 5.05
CA GLU A 195 0.91 7.65 6.32
C GLU A 195 0.30 6.25 6.15
N GLN A 196 -0.67 6.09 5.23
CA GLN A 196 -1.26 4.79 4.92
C GLN A 196 -0.23 3.86 4.29
N GLU A 197 0.53 4.35 3.32
CA GLU A 197 1.53 3.54 2.63
C GLU A 197 2.72 3.19 3.51
N LEU A 198 3.15 4.11 4.39
CA LEU A 198 4.15 3.82 5.41
C LEU A 198 3.66 2.77 6.41
N ALA A 199 2.43 2.88 6.90
CA ALA A 199 1.85 1.89 7.80
C ALA A 199 1.72 0.51 7.14
N LEU A 200 1.28 0.47 5.89
CA LEU A 200 1.17 -0.74 5.08
C LEU A 200 2.54 -1.40 4.87
N ARG A 201 3.55 -0.63 4.46
CA ARG A 201 4.94 -1.09 4.33
C ARG A 201 5.45 -1.69 5.64
N ASN A 202 5.33 -0.95 6.73
CA ASN A 202 5.84 -1.36 8.03
C ASN A 202 5.15 -2.63 8.56
N LEU A 203 3.83 -2.75 8.34
CA LEU A 203 3.08 -3.95 8.68
C LEU A 203 3.56 -5.16 7.88
N LEU A 204 3.69 -5.03 6.55
CA LEU A 204 4.09 -6.14 5.68
C LEU A 204 5.53 -6.61 5.93
N LEU A 205 6.46 -5.67 6.11
CA LEU A 205 7.85 -5.99 6.48
C LEU A 205 7.92 -6.65 7.86
N TRP A 206 7.16 -6.18 8.84
CA TRP A 206 7.09 -6.82 10.15
C TRP A 206 6.48 -8.23 10.06
N LEU A 207 5.41 -8.43 9.30
CA LEU A 207 4.77 -9.74 9.13
C LEU A 207 5.76 -10.77 8.57
N HIS A 208 6.55 -10.37 7.58
CA HIS A 208 7.62 -11.17 7.02
C HIS A 208 8.74 -11.44 8.03
N GLN A 209 9.27 -10.40 8.68
CA GLN A 209 10.35 -10.55 9.66
C GLN A 209 9.94 -11.38 10.89
N ASN A 210 8.67 -11.32 11.28
CA ASN A 210 8.13 -12.06 12.42
C ASN A 210 8.04 -13.57 12.16
N ASN A 211 7.76 -13.98 10.91
CA ASN A 211 7.77 -15.39 10.52
C ASN A 211 8.16 -15.56 9.04
N PRO A 212 9.45 -15.42 8.70
CA PRO A 212 9.91 -15.41 7.30
C PRO A 212 9.80 -16.79 6.64
N ASP A 213 9.71 -17.86 7.42
CA ASP A 213 9.51 -19.22 6.91
C ASP A 213 8.10 -19.41 6.33
N VAL A 214 7.10 -18.73 6.90
CA VAL A 214 5.70 -18.84 6.48
C VAL A 214 5.26 -17.65 5.61
N PHE A 215 5.47 -16.42 6.06
CA PHE A 215 5.00 -15.23 5.35
C PHE A 215 5.99 -14.82 4.25
N LYS A 216 5.55 -14.94 3.00
CA LYS A 216 6.35 -14.63 1.81
C LYS A 216 5.90 -13.30 1.21
N LEU A 217 6.84 -12.41 0.93
CA LEU A 217 6.54 -11.09 0.34
C LEU A 217 6.04 -11.22 -1.10
N GLU A 218 6.40 -12.31 -1.78
CA GLU A 218 5.89 -12.72 -3.08
C GLU A 218 4.38 -13.00 -3.04
N ASN A 219 3.85 -13.38 -1.87
CA ASN A 219 2.42 -13.63 -1.64
C ASN A 219 1.67 -12.39 -1.14
N VAL A 220 2.23 -11.18 -1.33
CA VAL A 220 1.53 -9.91 -1.09
C VAL A 220 0.82 -9.49 -2.37
N LEU A 221 -0.50 -9.69 -2.41
CA LEU A 221 -1.33 -9.58 -3.61
C LEU A 221 -2.37 -8.46 -3.44
N GLY A 222 -2.78 -7.84 -4.53
CA GLY A 222 -3.96 -6.99 -4.59
C GLY A 222 -5.21 -7.84 -4.75
N HIS A 223 -6.36 -7.33 -4.30
CA HIS A 223 -7.64 -8.03 -4.49
C HIS A 223 -8.02 -8.11 -5.98
N ASP A 224 -7.67 -7.10 -6.75
CA ASP A 224 -7.74 -7.01 -8.21
C ASP A 224 -6.96 -8.14 -8.94
N GLU A 225 -5.84 -8.59 -8.39
CA GLU A 225 -5.04 -9.69 -8.95
C GLU A 225 -5.66 -11.08 -8.75
N VAL A 226 -6.47 -11.26 -7.70
CA VAL A 226 -6.89 -12.60 -7.26
C VAL A 226 -8.40 -12.82 -7.27
N ALA A 227 -9.21 -11.76 -7.29
CA ALA A 227 -10.66 -11.86 -7.23
C ALA A 227 -11.24 -12.45 -8.52
N VAL A 228 -12.01 -13.53 -8.38
CA VAL A 228 -12.68 -14.19 -9.51
C VAL A 228 -14.19 -13.99 -9.48
N ASP A 229 -14.82 -13.86 -10.65
CA ASP A 229 -16.27 -13.83 -10.82
C ASP A 229 -16.92 -15.21 -10.65
N SER A 230 -18.25 -15.29 -10.81
CA SER A 230 -19.00 -16.55 -10.69
C SER A 230 -18.62 -17.61 -11.74
N GLN A 231 -17.92 -17.22 -12.80
CA GLN A 231 -17.42 -18.08 -13.87
C GLN A 231 -15.93 -18.41 -13.66
N GLY A 232 -15.33 -17.95 -12.55
CA GLY A 232 -13.93 -18.17 -12.25
C GLY A 232 -12.98 -17.31 -13.08
N ARG A 233 -13.43 -16.20 -13.66
CA ARG A 233 -12.58 -15.26 -14.42
C ARG A 233 -12.03 -14.19 -13.48
N LEU A 234 -10.75 -13.85 -13.63
CA LEU A 234 -10.11 -12.77 -12.86
C LEU A 234 -10.68 -11.39 -13.21
N GLY A 235 -10.45 -10.41 -12.35
CA GLY A 235 -10.90 -9.02 -12.56
C GLY A 235 -12.28 -8.71 -11.99
N ARG A 236 -12.78 -9.50 -11.02
CA ARG A 236 -14.04 -9.18 -10.32
C ARG A 236 -13.94 -7.88 -9.50
N LYS A 237 -12.74 -7.52 -9.08
CA LYS A 237 -12.44 -6.42 -8.17
C LYS A 237 -11.37 -5.51 -8.75
N GLN A 238 -11.36 -4.26 -8.30
CA GLN A 238 -10.46 -3.21 -8.76
C GLN A 238 -9.52 -2.70 -7.67
N ASP A 239 -9.72 -3.12 -6.42
CA ASP A 239 -8.96 -2.70 -5.26
C ASP A 239 -7.67 -3.54 -5.06
N PRO A 240 -6.56 -2.98 -4.53
CA PRO A 240 -6.37 -1.58 -4.17
C PRO A 240 -6.13 -0.68 -5.41
N GLY A 241 -5.89 -1.29 -6.58
CA GLY A 241 -5.79 -0.62 -7.87
C GLY A 241 -4.86 0.59 -7.87
N GLY A 242 -5.31 1.68 -8.50
CA GLY A 242 -4.57 2.94 -8.57
C GLY A 242 -4.56 3.76 -7.27
N GLY A 243 -5.15 3.25 -6.18
CA GLY A 243 -5.07 3.90 -4.87
C GLY A 243 -3.67 3.78 -4.27
N LEU A 244 -3.00 2.64 -4.48
CA LEU A 244 -1.60 2.44 -4.09
C LEU A 244 -0.66 3.23 -5.01
N SER A 245 0.42 3.76 -4.44
CA SER A 245 1.35 4.59 -5.19
C SER A 245 2.07 3.85 -6.33
N MET A 246 2.23 2.54 -6.17
CA MET A 246 2.88 1.62 -7.08
C MET A 246 1.89 0.54 -7.53
N ARG A 247 2.17 -0.10 -8.66
CA ARG A 247 1.49 -1.35 -9.02
C ARG A 247 1.87 -2.46 -8.05
N MET A 248 1.00 -3.46 -7.92
CA MET A 248 1.23 -4.55 -6.97
C MET A 248 2.51 -5.34 -7.27
N GLU A 249 2.86 -5.52 -8.55
CA GLU A 249 4.11 -6.19 -8.95
C GLU A 249 5.33 -5.40 -8.49
N ASP A 250 5.33 -4.09 -8.71
CA ASP A 250 6.42 -3.19 -8.33
C ASP A 250 6.50 -3.05 -6.80
N TYR A 251 5.35 -3.03 -6.11
CA TYR A 251 5.29 -2.95 -4.65
C TYR A 251 5.87 -4.21 -3.99
N ARG A 252 5.59 -5.41 -4.52
CA ARG A 252 6.25 -6.64 -4.07
C ARG A 252 7.77 -6.58 -4.25
N CYS A 253 8.24 -6.12 -5.41
CA CYS A 253 9.68 -5.95 -5.66
C CYS A 253 10.32 -4.97 -4.67
N TYR A 254 9.65 -3.85 -4.39
CA TYR A 254 10.08 -2.88 -3.41
C TYR A 254 10.22 -3.51 -2.01
N LEU A 255 9.19 -4.23 -1.53
CA LEU A 255 9.22 -4.88 -0.23
C LEU A 255 10.34 -5.93 -0.12
N ILE A 256 10.57 -6.72 -1.17
CA ILE A 256 11.64 -7.73 -1.22
C ILE A 256 13.02 -7.04 -1.15
N GLY A 257 13.21 -5.94 -1.90
CA GLY A 257 14.42 -5.14 -1.86
C GLY A 257 14.69 -4.57 -0.45
N GLU A 258 13.66 -4.02 0.19
CA GLU A 258 13.75 -3.52 1.56
C GLU A 258 14.11 -4.63 2.56
N ALA A 259 13.48 -5.80 2.46
CA ALA A 259 13.76 -6.93 3.35
C ALA A 259 15.19 -7.46 3.18
N GLY A 260 15.70 -7.54 1.95
CA GLY A 260 17.07 -7.94 1.65
C GLY A 260 18.14 -6.92 2.09
N GLY A 261 17.79 -5.63 2.13
CA GLY A 261 18.68 -4.55 2.58
C GLY A 261 18.96 -4.52 4.09
N VAL A 262 18.12 -5.18 4.90
CA VAL A 262 18.23 -5.20 6.38
C VAL A 262 19.44 -6.02 6.90
N GLY A 263 20.21 -6.66 6.01
CA GLY A 263 21.47 -7.37 6.33
C GLY A 263 22.77 -6.60 6.03
N SER A 264 22.70 -5.40 5.45
CA SER A 264 23.88 -4.61 5.09
C SER A 264 23.78 -3.24 5.76
N THR A 265 24.66 -2.98 6.74
CA THR A 265 25.04 -1.62 7.10
C THR A 265 25.81 -1.00 5.92
N GLY A 266 25.09 -0.73 4.83
CA GLY A 266 25.57 0.01 3.68
C GLY A 266 25.38 1.47 4.02
N THR A 267 26.49 2.13 4.36
CA THR A 267 26.57 3.58 4.34
C THR A 267 25.92 4.12 3.07
N PHE A 268 24.85 4.91 3.22
CA PHE A 268 24.44 5.85 2.19
C PHE A 268 25.68 6.66 1.82
N ARG A 269 26.26 6.39 0.65
CA ARG A 269 27.28 7.28 0.09
C ARG A 269 26.55 8.59 -0.20
N SER A 270 26.85 9.58 0.62
CA SER A 270 26.57 10.97 0.34
C SER A 270 27.01 11.29 -1.09
N ALA A 271 26.14 11.97 -1.83
CA ALA A 271 26.46 12.58 -3.10
C ALA A 271 27.75 13.42 -2.98
N PRO A 272 28.57 13.51 -4.04
CA PRO A 272 29.81 14.30 -4.00
C PRO A 272 29.49 15.75 -3.63
N ALA A 273 30.28 16.29 -2.70
CA ALA A 273 30.15 17.62 -2.16
C ALA A 273 30.04 18.67 -3.28
N ALA A 274 28.93 19.41 -3.27
CA ALA A 274 28.80 20.64 -4.02
C ALA A 274 29.83 21.66 -3.51
N VAL A 275 30.42 22.38 -4.46
CA VAL A 275 31.39 23.46 -4.30
C VAL A 275 30.87 24.52 -3.30
N ALA A 276 31.77 24.98 -2.44
CA ALA A 276 31.49 25.90 -1.33
C ALA A 276 30.84 27.23 -1.78
N PRO A 277 29.87 27.78 -1.02
CA PRO A 277 29.34 29.11 -1.26
C PRO A 277 30.21 30.18 -0.61
N ILE A 278 30.37 31.29 -1.33
CA ILE A 278 30.97 32.54 -0.85
C ILE A 278 29.94 33.29 0.02
N SER A 279 30.47 33.97 1.03
CA SER A 279 29.88 34.69 2.15
C SER A 279 28.59 35.50 1.93
N SER A 280 27.74 35.44 2.97
CA SER A 280 26.57 36.28 3.32
C SER A 280 26.93 37.77 3.55
N PRO A 281 25.96 38.74 3.58
CA PRO A 281 24.99 38.79 4.69
C PRO A 281 23.54 39.28 4.41
N ALA A 282 22.66 38.80 5.30
CA ALA A 282 21.54 39.48 5.99
C ALA A 282 20.18 39.77 5.28
N VAL A 283 19.17 39.08 5.83
CA VAL A 283 17.79 39.51 6.19
C VAL A 283 16.79 39.84 5.08
N ALA A 284 15.79 38.96 4.91
CA ALA A 284 14.38 39.32 5.04
C ALA A 284 13.48 38.07 5.15
N SER A 285 12.52 38.20 6.05
CA SER A 285 11.42 37.30 6.41
C SER A 285 10.55 36.83 5.24
N GLY A 286 10.05 35.59 5.35
CA GLY A 286 8.83 35.14 4.69
C GLY A 286 9.05 34.04 3.65
N LEU A 287 9.13 32.78 4.08
CA LEU A 287 8.87 31.66 3.18
C LEU A 287 7.36 31.62 2.95
N SER A 288 6.89 32.15 1.81
CA SER A 288 5.50 31.99 1.39
C SER A 288 5.26 30.54 0.98
N TRP A 289 4.13 29.97 1.42
CA TRP A 289 3.67 28.61 1.09
C TRP A 289 3.71 28.25 -0.41
N ASP A 290 3.73 29.23 -1.30
CA ASP A 290 3.88 29.07 -2.75
C ASP A 290 5.20 28.41 -3.20
N LEU A 291 6.31 28.59 -2.46
CA LEU A 291 7.59 27.97 -2.83
C LEU A 291 7.66 26.49 -2.37
N ALA A 292 6.98 26.15 -1.28
CA ALA A 292 6.83 24.77 -0.82
C ALA A 292 5.93 23.97 -1.79
N PHE A 293 4.89 24.60 -2.35
CA PHE A 293 4.01 23.96 -3.33
C PHE A 293 4.71 23.72 -4.68
N ARG A 294 5.55 24.65 -5.14
CA ARG A 294 6.27 24.53 -6.42
C ARG A 294 7.38 23.48 -6.42
N LEU A 295 7.91 23.12 -5.26
CA LEU A 295 8.91 22.06 -5.13
C LEU A 295 8.28 20.66 -5.02
N ALA A 296 6.99 20.55 -4.64
CA ALA A 296 6.24 19.29 -4.60
C ALA A 296 5.58 18.90 -5.94
N SER A 297 5.61 19.78 -6.95
CA SER A 297 4.87 19.59 -8.21
C SER A 297 5.72 19.11 -9.40
N VAL A 298 6.90 18.52 -9.19
CA VAL A 298 7.69 17.96 -10.31
C VAL A 298 7.35 16.49 -10.56
N SER A 299 6.05 16.21 -10.74
CA SER A 299 5.63 14.96 -11.37
C SER A 299 5.83 15.10 -12.88
N LYS A 300 6.89 14.46 -13.40
CA LYS A 300 6.97 14.12 -14.82
C LYS A 300 6.03 12.96 -15.11
N MET A 301 4.74 13.23 -15.15
CA MET A 301 3.82 12.55 -16.05
C MET A 301 3.20 13.61 -16.95
N THR A 302 3.35 13.38 -18.25
CA THR A 302 3.02 14.27 -19.37
C THR A 302 1.71 15.02 -19.17
N TYR A 303 1.81 16.32 -18.89
CA TYR A 303 0.77 17.27 -19.26
C TYR A 303 0.78 17.35 -20.79
N LEU A 304 -0.34 17.05 -21.44
CA LEU A 304 -0.57 17.53 -22.79
C LEU A 304 -0.77 19.04 -22.68
N GLU A 305 0.22 19.79 -23.15
CA GLU A 305 0.29 21.27 -23.13
C GLU A 305 -0.85 21.96 -23.90
N GLY A 306 -1.78 21.20 -24.50
CA GLY A 306 -2.86 21.69 -25.36
C GLY A 306 -4.17 22.06 -24.66
N ASP A 307 -4.49 21.54 -23.47
CA ASP A 307 -5.85 21.66 -22.90
C ASP A 307 -6.01 22.79 -21.86
N VAL A 308 -4.95 23.55 -21.57
CA VAL A 308 -4.96 24.61 -20.54
C VAL A 308 -5.12 26.03 -21.13
N ILE A 309 -4.98 26.21 -22.45
CA ILE A 309 -4.99 27.55 -23.06
C ILE A 309 -6.39 27.99 -23.53
N GLU A 310 -7.34 27.09 -23.79
CA GLU A 310 -8.62 27.50 -24.39
C GLU A 310 -9.70 28.00 -23.41
N LYS A 311 -9.51 27.85 -22.10
CA LYS A 311 -10.50 28.28 -21.08
C LYS A 311 -10.18 29.59 -20.36
N THR A 312 -9.02 30.20 -20.60
CA THR A 312 -8.61 31.44 -19.92
C THR A 312 -8.77 32.70 -20.78
N LEU A 313 -9.11 32.56 -22.08
CA LEU A 313 -9.16 33.69 -23.02
C LEU A 313 -10.54 34.02 -23.61
N THR A 314 -11.64 33.46 -23.09
CA THR A 314 -13.01 33.77 -23.58
C THR A 314 -13.95 34.39 -22.54
N ASN A 315 -13.45 34.77 -21.36
CA ASN A 315 -14.22 35.55 -20.38
C ASN A 315 -13.48 36.84 -19.99
N SER A 316 -13.21 37.69 -20.98
CA SER A 316 -12.83 39.09 -20.80
C SER A 316 -13.50 39.92 -21.89
#